data_AF-A0A9P0Q5T2-F1
#
_entry.id   AF-A0A9P0Q5T2-F1
#
_cell.length_a   1.000
_cell.length_b   1.000
_cell.length_c   1.000
_cell.angle_alpha   90.00
_cell.angle_beta   90.00
_cell.angle_gamma   90.00
#
_symmetry.space_group_name_H-M   'P 1'
#
loop_
_entity.id
_entity.type
_entity.pdbx_description
1 polymer ?
#
loop_
_entity_poly.entity_id
_entity_poly.type
_entity_poly.pdbx_seq_one_letter_code
_entity_poly.pdbx_strand_id
1 'polypeptide(L)'
;MSSDSEDEPFQSSGSEYLPSNSSASENNLDKGQEPADNEPANNKRGRKKIRKPDSWKRNVQKMKRAKGEAYKSTSTGKLVPERKQGDDCKCSKKCIEKLSETEKQEIISAFNTQVKKNKTLICQV
;
A
#
# COMPACT_ATOMS: atom_id res chain seq x y z
N MET A 1 -6.76 -17.17 -57.44
CA MET A 1 -6.58 -15.77 -57.03
C MET A 1 -7.45 -15.55 -55.80
N SER A 2 -7.00 -15.78 -54.57
CA SER A 2 -6.05 -14.98 -53.76
C SER A 2 -6.56 -13.57 -53.47
N SER A 3 -6.93 -13.32 -52.22
CA SER A 3 -6.86 -12.02 -51.56
C SER A 3 -6.66 -12.29 -50.08
N ASP A 4 -5.42 -12.63 -49.74
CA ASP A 4 -4.86 -12.56 -48.38
C ASP A 4 -4.91 -11.09 -47.95
N SER A 5 -5.52 -10.82 -46.80
CA SER A 5 -5.42 -9.52 -46.12
C SER A 5 -4.28 -9.64 -45.13
N GLU A 6 -3.15 -9.01 -45.43
CA GLU A 6 -1.99 -8.99 -44.56
C GLU A 6 -2.27 -8.09 -43.34
N ASP A 7 -2.27 -8.67 -42.14
CA ASP A 7 -2.26 -7.95 -40.87
C ASP A 7 -0.88 -7.30 -40.67
N GLU A 8 -0.83 -5.97 -40.75
CA GLU A 8 0.36 -5.16 -40.48
C GLU A 8 0.87 -5.37 -39.03
N PRO A 9 2.15 -5.71 -38.82
CA PRO A 9 2.70 -5.95 -37.48
C PRO A 9 2.86 -4.63 -36.70
N PHE A 10 2.32 -4.62 -35.48
CA PHE A 10 2.42 -3.53 -34.51
C PHE A 10 3.89 -3.15 -34.23
N GLN A 11 4.33 -2.00 -34.75
CA GLN A 11 5.65 -1.45 -34.46
C GLN A 11 5.72 -0.94 -33.02
N SER A 12 6.34 -1.72 -32.14
CA SER A 12 6.67 -1.33 -30.77
C SER A 12 7.75 -0.24 -30.80
N SER A 13 7.33 1.03 -30.75
CA SER A 13 8.22 2.17 -30.59
C SER A 13 8.80 2.19 -29.17
N GLY A 14 9.81 1.37 -28.93
CA GLY A 14 10.60 1.35 -27.71
C GLY A 14 11.49 2.58 -27.63
N SER A 15 11.01 3.65 -27.00
CA SER A 15 11.88 4.75 -26.59
C SER A 15 12.69 4.31 -25.37
N GLU A 16 13.98 4.06 -25.55
CA GLU A 16 14.94 3.82 -24.47
C GLU A 16 15.00 5.02 -23.53
N TYR A 17 14.68 4.80 -22.26
CA TYR A 17 14.81 5.81 -21.23
C TYR A 17 16.21 5.75 -20.64
N LEU A 18 17.08 6.70 -21.02
CA LEU A 18 18.42 6.83 -20.44
C LEU A 18 18.36 7.73 -19.18
N PRO A 19 18.72 7.23 -17.98
CA PRO A 19 18.82 8.06 -16.79
C PRO A 19 20.18 8.78 -16.78
N SER A 20 20.18 10.11 -16.81
CA SER A 20 21.41 10.90 -16.61
C SER A 20 21.90 10.78 -15.17
N ASN A 21 22.96 10.00 -14.99
CA ASN A 21 23.76 9.96 -13.77
C ASN A 21 24.73 11.15 -13.79
N SER A 22 24.46 12.20 -13.00
CA SER A 22 25.44 13.25 -12.70
C SER A 22 26.11 12.95 -11.37
N SER A 23 27.39 12.66 -11.48
CA SER A 23 28.35 12.29 -10.45
C SER A 23 28.69 13.42 -9.47
N ALA A 24 29.14 12.95 -8.29
CA ALA A 24 30.11 13.57 -7.37
C ALA A 24 29.73 14.87 -6.64
N SER A 25 29.73 14.82 -5.31
CA SER A 25 30.93 15.18 -4.53
C SER A 25 30.65 15.12 -3.04
N GLU A 26 31.58 14.47 -2.34
CA GLU A 26 31.71 14.46 -0.89
C GLU A 26 32.01 15.88 -0.40
N ASN A 27 31.46 16.26 0.76
CA ASN A 27 32.28 16.73 1.89
C ASN A 27 31.45 17.04 3.14
N ASN A 28 32.12 16.79 4.26
CA ASN A 28 31.64 16.76 5.63
C ASN A 28 31.79 18.13 6.33
N LEU A 29 31.17 18.20 7.52
CA LEU A 29 31.39 19.10 8.65
C LEU A 29 30.58 20.40 8.78
N ASP A 30 29.64 20.30 9.73
CA ASP A 30 28.87 21.30 10.45
C ASP A 30 29.73 22.01 11.52
N LYS A 31 29.67 23.35 11.57
CA LYS A 31 29.80 24.12 12.82
C LYS A 31 29.11 25.47 12.64
N GLY A 32 27.98 25.65 13.31
CA GLY A 32 27.17 26.86 13.26
C GLY A 32 27.71 28.03 14.08
N GLN A 33 27.41 29.25 13.62
CA GLN A 33 26.78 30.31 14.40
C GLN A 33 26.27 31.43 13.46
N GLU A 34 24.98 31.77 13.56
CA GLU A 34 24.38 32.99 12.99
C GLU A 34 24.77 34.24 13.83
N PRO A 35 24.32 35.50 13.55
CA PRO A 35 23.51 36.05 12.44
C PRO A 35 24.00 37.42 11.89
N ALA A 36 23.52 37.84 10.71
CA ALA A 36 23.31 39.27 10.37
C ALA A 36 22.56 39.40 9.03
N ASP A 37 21.62 40.34 9.00
CA ASP A 37 20.73 40.68 7.89
C ASP A 37 21.46 40.95 6.57
N ASN A 38 21.09 40.18 5.55
CA ASN A 38 21.01 40.58 4.16
C ASN A 38 20.11 39.53 3.48
N GLU A 39 19.08 39.98 2.77
CA GLU A 39 18.26 39.10 1.95
C GLU A 39 18.99 38.81 0.64
N PRO A 40 19.48 37.59 0.39
CA PRO A 40 19.33 36.99 -0.91
C PRO A 40 17.99 36.27 -0.88
N ALA A 41 17.17 36.46 -1.92
CA ALA A 41 16.09 35.57 -2.28
C ALA A 41 16.69 34.18 -2.55
N ASN A 42 17.02 33.48 -1.46
CA ASN A 42 17.62 32.17 -1.46
C ASN A 42 16.49 31.25 -1.88
N ASN A 43 16.62 30.66 -3.07
CA ASN A 43 15.86 29.50 -3.52
C ASN A 43 16.08 28.35 -2.51
N LYS A 44 15.52 28.48 -1.30
CA LYS A 44 15.52 27.47 -0.27
C LYS A 44 14.67 26.35 -0.82
N ARG A 45 15.33 25.34 -1.40
CA ARG A 45 14.70 24.11 -1.86
C ARG A 45 13.78 23.65 -0.74
N GLY A 46 12.48 23.60 -1.02
CA GLY A 46 11.48 23.27 -0.01
C GLY A 46 11.84 21.98 0.73
N ARG A 47 11.64 21.96 2.04
CA ARG A 47 11.93 20.77 2.85
C ARG A 47 11.19 19.56 2.28
N LYS A 48 11.92 18.47 2.00
CA LYS A 48 11.32 17.22 1.55
C LYS A 48 10.34 16.71 2.61
N LYS A 49 9.14 16.30 2.20
CA LYS A 49 8.14 15.71 3.09
C LYS A 49 8.64 14.37 3.64
N ILE A 50 8.57 14.19 4.96
CA ILE A 50 8.84 12.90 5.62
C ILE A 50 7.73 11.91 5.23
N ARG A 51 8.10 10.73 4.74
CA ARG A 51 7.13 9.66 4.45
C ARG A 51 6.58 9.11 5.76
N LYS A 52 5.25 9.09 5.90
CA LYS A 52 4.53 8.53 7.04
C LYS A 52 3.59 7.40 6.58
N PRO A 53 4.11 6.21 6.27
CA PRO A 53 3.33 5.13 5.66
C PRO A 53 2.13 4.71 6.52
N ASP A 54 2.25 4.75 7.84
CA ASP A 54 1.17 4.33 8.74
C ASP A 54 -0.02 5.30 8.72
N SER A 55 0.21 6.55 8.33
CA SER A 55 -0.84 7.57 8.17
C SER A 55 -1.48 7.57 6.78
N TRP A 56 -0.93 6.80 5.82
CA TRP A 56 -1.50 6.78 4.48
C TRP A 56 -2.86 6.10 4.49
N LYS A 57 -3.88 6.80 3.95
CA LYS A 57 -5.28 6.32 3.91
C LYS A 57 -5.39 4.86 3.44
N ARG A 58 -4.64 4.49 2.39
CA ARG A 58 -4.61 3.12 1.86
C ARG A 58 -4.02 2.11 2.84
N ASN A 59 -2.97 2.46 3.58
CA ASN A 59 -2.35 1.58 4.57
C ASN A 59 -3.26 1.40 5.79
N VAL A 60 -3.81 2.50 6.31
CA VAL A 60 -4.82 2.45 7.38
C VAL A 60 -5.99 1.56 6.96
N GLN A 61 -6.50 1.73 5.74
CA GLN A 61 -7.59 0.91 5.21
C GLN A 61 -7.21 -0.58 5.09
N LYS A 62 -6.01 -0.90 4.58
CA LYS A 62 -5.51 -2.28 4.52
C LYS A 62 -5.44 -2.91 5.91
N MET A 63 -4.92 -2.18 6.89
CA MET A 63 -4.83 -2.64 8.28
C MET A 63 -6.20 -2.91 8.88
N LYS A 64 -7.15 -1.96 8.75
CA LYS A 64 -8.52 -2.15 9.23
C LYS A 64 -9.22 -3.34 8.59
N ARG A 65 -9.10 -3.49 7.26
CA ARG A 65 -9.64 -4.64 6.51
C ARG A 65 -9.05 -5.97 6.98
N ALA A 66 -7.74 -6.01 7.23
CA ALA A 66 -7.06 -7.20 7.70
C ALA A 66 -7.56 -7.61 9.09
N LYS A 67 -7.66 -6.64 10.02
CA LYS A 67 -8.25 -6.84 11.35
C LYS A 67 -9.75 -7.13 11.34
N GLY A 68 -10.43 -6.91 10.22
CA GLY A 68 -11.88 -7.06 10.14
C GLY A 68 -12.67 -5.88 10.70
N GLU A 69 -12.03 -4.76 11.05
CA GLU A 69 -12.70 -3.56 11.59
C GLU A 69 -13.47 -2.80 10.49
N ALA A 70 -14.47 -2.02 10.90
CA ALA A 70 -15.18 -1.12 9.99
C ALA A 70 -14.24 -0.08 9.36
N TYR A 71 -14.37 0.14 8.04
CA TYR A 71 -13.52 1.07 7.31
C TYR A 71 -14.27 1.77 6.17
N LYS A 72 -13.79 2.96 5.81
CA LYS A 72 -14.27 3.68 4.62
C LYS A 72 -13.46 3.26 3.40
N SER A 73 -14.14 2.84 2.33
CA SER A 73 -13.49 2.52 1.05
C SER A 73 -12.89 3.78 0.44
N THR A 74 -11.58 3.80 0.18
CA THR A 74 -10.96 4.96 -0.49
C THR A 74 -11.42 5.11 -1.95
N SER A 75 -11.80 4.01 -2.62
CA SER A 75 -12.26 4.03 -4.01
C SER A 75 -13.73 4.46 -4.12
N THR A 76 -14.61 3.82 -3.35
CA THR A 76 -16.06 4.03 -3.46
C THR A 76 -16.62 5.03 -2.45
N GLY A 77 -15.83 5.41 -1.44
CA GLY A 77 -16.28 6.25 -0.32
C GLY A 77 -17.25 5.59 0.66
N LYS A 78 -17.75 4.38 0.36
CA LYS A 78 -18.72 3.65 1.18
C LYS A 78 -18.10 3.13 2.48
N LEU A 79 -18.90 3.10 3.56
CA LEU A 79 -18.53 2.43 4.80
C LEU A 79 -18.73 0.92 4.65
N VAL A 80 -17.68 0.17 4.94
CA VAL A 80 -17.68 -1.29 5.04
C VAL A 80 -17.76 -1.63 6.53
N PRO A 81 -18.75 -2.43 6.96
CA PRO A 81 -18.92 -2.79 8.36
C PRO A 81 -17.81 -3.72 8.85
N GLU A 82 -17.75 -3.87 10.18
CA GLU A 82 -16.91 -4.87 10.83
C GLU A 82 -17.34 -6.29 10.43
N ARG A 83 -16.36 -7.21 10.40
CA ARG A 83 -16.59 -8.63 10.10
C ARG A 83 -17.40 -9.26 11.23
N LYS A 84 -18.60 -9.71 10.87
CA LYS A 84 -19.49 -10.46 11.76
C LYS A 84 -19.57 -11.92 11.32
N GLN A 85 -20.11 -12.75 12.21
CA GLN A 85 -20.53 -14.10 11.86
C GLN A 85 -21.57 -14.02 10.73
N GLY A 86 -21.47 -14.93 9.77
CA GLY A 86 -22.46 -15.07 8.71
C GLY A 86 -23.69 -15.84 9.18
N ASP A 87 -24.68 -15.91 8.32
CA ASP A 87 -25.88 -16.73 8.54
C ASP A 87 -25.51 -18.22 8.63
N ASP A 88 -26.40 -19.00 9.25
CA ASP A 88 -26.24 -20.44 9.35
C ASP A 88 -26.13 -21.10 7.96
N CYS A 89 -25.19 -22.02 7.82
CA CYS A 89 -25.04 -22.77 6.57
C CYS A 89 -26.31 -23.60 6.33
N LYS A 90 -26.74 -23.74 5.07
CA LYS A 90 -27.77 -24.72 4.67
C LYS A 90 -27.20 -26.13 4.54
N CYS A 91 -26.05 -26.39 5.17
CA CYS A 91 -25.31 -27.63 4.99
C CYS A 91 -25.92 -28.75 5.85
N SER A 92 -26.02 -29.97 5.32
CA SER A 92 -26.66 -31.11 5.99
C SER A 92 -26.09 -31.42 7.38
N LYS A 93 -24.81 -31.09 7.58
CA LYS A 93 -24.08 -31.31 8.83
C LYS A 93 -24.34 -30.24 9.90
N LYS A 94 -25.06 -29.15 9.58
CA LYS A 94 -25.41 -28.04 10.49
C LYS A 94 -24.20 -27.54 11.28
N CYS A 95 -23.08 -27.30 10.59
CA CYS A 95 -21.78 -27.06 11.23
C CYS A 95 -21.80 -25.84 12.17
N ILE A 96 -22.57 -24.80 11.83
CA ILE A 96 -22.63 -23.54 12.60
C ILE A 96 -23.53 -23.70 13.84
N GLU A 97 -24.56 -24.55 13.79
CA GLU A 97 -25.43 -24.84 14.95
C GLU A 97 -24.68 -25.61 16.05
N LYS A 98 -23.64 -26.38 15.68
CA LYS A 98 -22.85 -27.18 16.63
C LYS A 98 -21.82 -26.37 17.40
N LEU A 99 -21.47 -25.18 16.90
CA LEU A 99 -20.50 -24.30 17.53
C LEU A 99 -21.22 -23.37 18.48
N SER A 100 -20.67 -23.23 19.68
CA SER A 100 -21.09 -22.20 20.63
C SER A 100 -20.75 -20.80 20.10
N GLU A 101 -21.48 -19.78 20.57
CA GLU A 101 -21.23 -18.38 20.21
C GLU A 101 -19.79 -17.94 20.53
N THR A 102 -19.25 -18.44 21.65
CA THR A 102 -17.87 -18.17 22.09
C THR A 102 -16.84 -18.73 21.10
N GLU A 103 -17.00 -19.99 20.67
CA GLU A 103 -16.09 -20.60 19.69
C GLU A 103 -16.14 -19.87 18.34
N LYS A 104 -17.32 -19.42 17.91
CA LYS A 104 -17.45 -18.63 16.68
C LYS A 104 -16.69 -17.31 16.76
N GLN A 105 -16.78 -16.61 17.90
CA GLN A 105 -16.04 -15.37 18.14
C GLN A 105 -14.53 -15.61 18.20
N GLU A 106 -14.09 -16.68 18.85
CA GLU A 106 -12.69 -17.10 18.91
C GLU A 106 -12.14 -17.37 17.51
N ILE A 107 -12.86 -18.11 16.67
CA ILE A 107 -12.47 -18.39 15.28
C ILE A 107 -12.31 -17.09 14.49
N ILE A 108 -13.24 -16.15 14.61
CA ILE A 108 -13.15 -14.85 13.93
C ILE A 108 -11.95 -14.03 14.44
N SER A 109 -11.74 -14.00 15.76
CA SER A 109 -10.62 -13.27 16.35
C SER A 109 -9.27 -13.86 15.92
N ALA A 110 -9.16 -15.19 15.88
CA ALA A 110 -8.00 -15.91 15.38
C ALA A 110 -7.76 -15.61 13.90
N PHE A 111 -8.81 -15.60 13.08
CA PHE A 111 -8.69 -15.21 11.67
C PHE A 111 -8.20 -13.76 11.49
N ASN A 112 -8.73 -12.83 12.28
CA ASN A 112 -8.39 -11.41 12.21
C ASN A 112 -6.94 -11.12 12.66
N THR A 113 -6.37 -11.96 13.51
CA THR A 113 -4.98 -11.83 13.99
C THR A 113 -3.94 -12.40 13.01
N GLN A 114 -4.34 -13.29 12.09
CA GLN A 114 -3.47 -13.91 11.07
C GLN A 114 -3.09 -12.95 9.92
N VAL A 115 -2.79 -11.69 10.23
CA VAL A 115 -2.20 -10.74 9.29
C VAL A 115 -0.76 -11.16 9.06
N LYS A 116 -0.52 -12.02 8.06
CA LYS A 116 0.83 -12.39 7.60
C LYS A 116 1.68 -11.13 7.50
N LYS A 117 2.63 -10.99 8.44
CA LYS A 117 3.70 -9.99 8.42
C LYS A 117 4.70 -10.38 7.34
N ASN A 118 4.29 -10.43 6.08
CA ASN A 118 5.24 -10.53 4.97
C ASN A 118 5.77 -9.11 4.70
N LYS A 119 6.51 -8.59 5.69
CA LYS A 119 7.27 -7.36 5.58
C LYS A 119 8.72 -7.78 5.74
N THR A 120 9.45 -7.69 4.63
CA THR A 120 10.92 -7.80 4.51
C THR A 120 11.49 -9.20 4.31
N LEU A 121 11.34 -9.72 3.09
CA LEU A 121 12.45 -10.35 2.36
C LEU A 121 12.43 -9.77 0.94
N ILE A 122 12.79 -8.50 0.83
CA ILE A 122 13.11 -7.87 -0.45
C ILE A 122 14.63 -7.76 -0.43
N CYS A 123 15.27 -8.63 -1.20
CA CYS A 123 16.65 -8.60 -1.71
C CYS A 123 17.70 -7.89 -0.84
N GLN A 124 18.43 -8.67 -0.03
CA GLN A 124 19.85 -8.39 0.16
C GLN A 124 20.55 -8.89 -1.11
N VAL A 125 20.91 -7.96 -1.99
CA VAL A 125 21.92 -8.12 -3.04
C VAL A 125 23.03 -7.15 -2.69
#